data_AF-G1UPN5-F1
#
_entry.id   AF-G1UPN5-F1
#
_cell.length_a   1.000
_cell.length_b   1.000
_cell.length_c   1.000
_cell.angle_alpha   90.00
_cell.angle_beta   90.00
_cell.angle_gamma   90.00
#
_symmetry.space_group_name_H-M   'P 1'
#
loop_
_entity.id
_entity.type
_entity.pdbx_description
1 polymer ?
#
loop_
_entity_poly.entity_id
_entity_poly.type
_entity_poly.pdbx_seq_one_letter_code
_entity_poly.pdbx_strand_id
1 'polypeptide(L)'
;MKDISLIQLLEEEGHQVYFHSVVTGGQAIGDTISGLKVLADGFAPTPIVVWLNPFFGEIRLDGKGFEEFTFYQEYGSKFYAIVQLPQVNKDTLGRDLEELFAKRQGFETAIASCQYIAVRSRLKRYWEQLIGIVEQAGIAG
;
A
#
# COMPACT_ATOMS: atom_id res chain seq x y z
N MET A 1 3.91 17.27 -20.35
CA MET A 1 4.54 17.99 -19.23
C MET A 1 3.88 17.42 -17.98
N LYS A 2 4.59 16.60 -17.20
CA LYS A 2 4.05 16.10 -15.91
C LYS A 2 3.89 17.33 -15.01
N ASP A 3 2.79 17.45 -14.27
CA ASP A 3 2.43 18.62 -13.42
C ASP A 3 3.35 18.77 -12.20
N ILE A 4 4.64 18.98 -12.45
CA ILE A 4 5.68 19.22 -11.43
C ILE A 4 5.46 20.58 -10.77
N SER A 5 4.86 21.55 -11.48
CA SER A 5 4.56 22.89 -10.99
C SER A 5 3.64 22.90 -9.76
N LEU A 6 2.65 21.99 -9.71
CA LEU A 6 1.75 21.90 -8.56
C LEU A 6 2.48 21.35 -7.33
N ILE A 7 3.38 20.37 -7.53
CA ILE A 7 4.18 19.78 -6.45
C ILE A 7 5.10 20.86 -5.85
N GLN A 8 5.77 21.61 -6.72
CA GLN A 8 6.63 22.73 -6.31
C GLN A 8 5.85 23.78 -5.50
N LEU A 9 4.65 24.15 -5.96
CA LEU A 9 3.81 25.10 -5.22
C LEU A 9 3.44 24.57 -3.82
N LEU A 10 3.07 23.29 -3.70
CA LEU A 10 2.76 22.68 -2.40
C LEU A 10 3.99 22.69 -1.48
N GLU A 11 5.17 22.40 -2.03
CA GLU A 11 6.44 22.45 -1.29
C GLU A 11 6.81 23.87 -0.86
N GLU A 12 6.59 24.88 -1.72
CA GLU A 12 6.78 26.30 -1.42
C GLU A 12 5.86 26.79 -0.29
N GLU A 13 4.62 26.28 -0.22
CA GLU A 13 3.66 26.55 0.85
C GLU A 13 3.94 25.72 2.13
N GLY A 14 5.03 24.95 2.17
CA GLY A 14 5.48 24.20 3.35
C GLY A 14 4.83 22.83 3.53
N HIS A 15 4.16 22.30 2.51
CA HIS A 15 3.63 20.93 2.52
C HIS A 15 4.67 19.92 2.04
N GLN A 16 4.68 18.75 2.68
CA GLN A 16 5.44 17.60 2.19
C GLN A 16 4.57 16.75 1.27
N VAL A 17 5.07 16.45 0.07
CA VAL A 17 4.35 15.65 -0.93
C VAL A 17 4.97 14.27 -1.03
N TYR A 18 4.12 13.24 -0.94
CA TYR A 18 4.49 11.84 -1.11
C TYR A 18 3.64 11.19 -2.19
N PHE A 19 4.26 10.46 -3.12
CA PHE A 19 3.52 9.63 -4.07
C PHE A 19 3.26 8.25 -3.49
N HIS A 20 2.03 7.76 -3.59
CA HIS A 20 1.67 6.42 -3.13
C HIS A 20 1.46 5.51 -4.33
N SER A 21 2.10 4.33 -4.30
CA SER A 21 1.93 3.30 -5.34
C SER A 21 1.78 1.93 -4.71
N VAL A 22 0.96 1.08 -5.33
CA VAL A 22 0.71 -0.29 -4.86
C VAL A 22 1.45 -1.28 -5.76
N VAL A 23 2.16 -2.22 -5.14
CA VAL A 23 2.73 -3.41 -5.79
C VAL A 23 1.99 -4.62 -5.26
N THR A 24 1.46 -5.44 -6.17
CA THR A 24 0.73 -6.65 -5.78
C THR A 24 1.45 -7.92 -6.23
N GLY A 25 1.23 -9.00 -5.51
CA GLY A 25 1.77 -10.31 -5.86
C GLY A 25 0.96 -11.03 -6.95
N GLY A 26 1.43 -12.21 -7.34
CA GLY A 26 0.80 -13.00 -8.41
C GLY A 26 1.08 -12.43 -9.81
N GLN A 27 0.14 -12.60 -10.74
CA GLN A 27 0.37 -12.30 -12.16
C GLN A 27 0.53 -10.81 -12.47
N ALA A 28 0.05 -9.92 -11.60
CA ALA A 28 0.09 -8.47 -11.82
C ALA A 28 1.37 -7.78 -11.27
N ILE A 29 2.33 -8.55 -10.76
CA ILE A 29 3.57 -8.00 -10.20
C ILE A 29 4.37 -7.20 -11.23
N GLY A 30 4.51 -7.71 -12.46
CA GLY A 30 5.25 -7.04 -13.53
C GLY A 30 4.63 -5.72 -13.96
N ASP A 31 3.29 -5.70 -14.09
CA ASP A 31 2.54 -4.49 -14.46
C ASP A 31 2.62 -3.42 -13.37
N THR A 32 2.47 -3.82 -12.09
CA THR A 32 2.54 -2.87 -10.97
C THR A 32 3.95 -2.32 -10.73
N ILE A 33 5.00 -3.12 -10.92
CA ILE A 33 6.39 -2.63 -10.90
C ILE A 33 6.63 -1.64 -12.05
N SER A 34 6.09 -1.94 -13.23
CA SER A 34 6.22 -1.05 -14.39
C SER A 34 5.55 0.31 -14.16
N GLY A 35 4.35 0.32 -13.56
CA GLY A 35 3.67 1.55 -13.13
C GLY A 35 4.49 2.35 -12.10
N LEU A 36 5.07 1.64 -11.12
CA LEU A 36 5.94 2.25 -10.11
C LEU A 36 7.22 2.85 -10.74
N LYS A 37 7.80 2.23 -11.76
CA LYS A 37 8.95 2.78 -12.51
C LYS A 37 8.59 4.11 -13.20
N VAL A 38 7.42 4.18 -13.84
CA VAL A 38 6.94 5.41 -14.50
C VAL A 38 6.76 6.56 -13.50
N LEU A 39 6.32 6.26 -12.27
CA LEU A 39 6.25 7.23 -11.18
C LEU A 39 7.64 7.67 -10.74
N ALA A 40 8.53 6.70 -10.45
CA ALA A 40 9.89 6.97 -9.98
C ALA A 40 10.74 7.77 -10.98
N ASP A 41 10.59 7.53 -12.29
CA ASP A 41 11.26 8.30 -13.34
C ASP A 41 10.60 9.66 -13.57
N GLY A 42 9.29 9.74 -13.38
CA GLY A 42 8.49 10.90 -13.77
C GLY A 42 8.53 12.08 -12.82
N PHE A 43 8.72 11.81 -11.54
CA PHE A 43 8.47 12.75 -10.47
C PHE A 43 9.64 12.85 -9.50
N ALA A 44 10.86 12.56 -9.96
CA ALA A 44 12.04 12.87 -9.17
C ALA A 44 12.16 14.40 -8.98
N PRO A 45 12.47 14.90 -7.76
CA PRO A 45 12.94 14.16 -6.58
C PRO A 45 11.86 13.76 -5.55
N THR A 46 10.56 13.89 -5.85
CA THR A 46 9.48 13.63 -4.89
C THR A 46 9.51 12.19 -4.35
N PRO A 47 9.48 11.99 -3.02
CA PRO A 47 9.54 10.67 -2.42
C PRO A 47 8.31 9.81 -2.69
N ILE A 48 8.51 8.48 -2.69
CA ILE A 48 7.45 7.50 -2.95
C ILE A 48 7.25 6.57 -1.74
N VAL A 49 5.99 6.33 -1.38
CA VAL A 49 5.54 5.30 -0.43
C VAL A 49 5.04 4.10 -1.23
N VAL A 50 5.70 2.96 -1.08
CA VAL A 50 5.37 1.73 -1.80
C VAL A 50 4.54 0.82 -0.90
N TRP A 51 3.32 0.47 -1.32
CA TRP A 51 2.43 -0.43 -0.61
C TRP A 51 2.53 -1.83 -1.20
N LEU A 52 3.06 -2.77 -0.42
CA LEU A 52 3.15 -4.19 -0.79
C LEU A 52 1.85 -4.90 -0.40
N ASN A 53 1.03 -5.23 -1.39
CA ASN A 53 -0.26 -5.88 -1.20
C ASN A 53 -0.24 -7.37 -1.61
N PRO A 54 -0.15 -8.32 -0.65
CA PRO A 54 -0.07 -9.74 -0.94
C PRO A 54 -1.43 -10.40 -1.26
N PHE A 55 -2.51 -9.62 -1.44
CA PHE A 55 -3.86 -10.15 -1.64
C PHE A 55 -3.95 -11.14 -2.81
N PHE A 56 -3.32 -10.84 -3.95
CA PHE A 56 -3.32 -11.71 -5.12
C PHE A 56 -2.21 -12.79 -5.13
N GLY A 57 -1.33 -12.80 -4.12
CA GLY A 57 -0.25 -13.77 -3.98
C GLY A 57 0.97 -13.16 -3.28
N GLU A 58 1.99 -13.99 -3.04
CA GLU A 58 3.27 -13.48 -2.54
C GLU A 58 3.91 -12.51 -3.54
N ILE A 59 4.56 -11.47 -3.02
CA ILE A 59 5.29 -10.48 -3.83
C ILE A 59 6.71 -11.02 -3.98
N ARG A 60 6.85 -12.00 -4.88
CA ARG A 60 8.11 -12.67 -5.17
C ARG A 60 8.26 -12.95 -6.66
N LEU A 61 9.50 -12.86 -7.14
CA LEU A 61 9.92 -13.23 -8.50
C LEU A 61 11.16 -14.10 -8.39
N ASP A 62 11.13 -15.29 -8.98
CA ASP A 62 12.24 -16.25 -8.95
C ASP A 62 12.77 -16.55 -7.52
N GLY A 63 11.85 -16.60 -6.55
CA GLY A 63 12.16 -16.83 -5.13
C GLY A 63 12.67 -15.59 -4.37
N LYS A 64 12.92 -14.48 -5.05
CA LYS A 64 13.39 -13.23 -4.46
C LYS A 64 12.25 -12.37 -3.94
N GLY A 65 12.45 -11.70 -2.82
CA GLY A 65 11.52 -10.72 -2.26
C GLY A 65 11.62 -9.36 -2.95
N PHE A 66 10.69 -8.45 -2.63
CA PHE A 66 10.61 -7.12 -3.25
C PHE A 66 11.91 -6.31 -3.20
N GLU A 67 12.60 -6.30 -2.06
CA GLU A 67 13.86 -5.57 -1.86
C GLU A 67 15.05 -6.19 -2.63
N GLU A 68 14.91 -7.44 -3.08
CA GLU A 68 15.93 -8.13 -3.86
C GLU A 68 15.72 -7.97 -5.38
N PHE A 69 14.63 -7.29 -5.78
CA PHE A 69 14.39 -7.00 -7.18
C PHE A 69 15.44 -6.01 -7.70
N THR A 70 15.89 -6.19 -8.94
CA THR A 70 16.77 -5.23 -9.62
C THR A 70 16.19 -3.82 -9.61
N PHE A 71 14.87 -3.71 -9.70
CA PHE A 71 14.13 -2.46 -9.57
C PHE A 71 14.38 -1.74 -8.23
N TYR A 72 14.40 -2.48 -7.10
CA TYR A 72 14.68 -1.89 -5.79
C TYR A 72 16.11 -1.35 -5.70
N GLN A 73 17.07 -2.03 -6.34
CA GLN A 73 18.45 -1.56 -6.40
C GLN A 73 18.60 -0.25 -7.19
N GLU A 74 17.78 -0.06 -8.22
CA GLU A 74 17.78 1.15 -9.08
C GLU A 74 17.05 2.33 -8.42
N TYR A 75 15.93 2.08 -7.74
CA TYR A 75 15.01 3.13 -7.26
C TYR A 75 14.85 3.23 -5.75
N GLY A 76 15.46 2.34 -4.97
CA GLY A 76 15.27 2.23 -3.53
C GLY A 76 15.54 3.54 -2.77
N SER A 77 16.48 4.36 -3.25
CA SER A 77 16.77 5.68 -2.67
C SER A 77 15.63 6.69 -2.82
N LYS A 78 14.66 6.45 -3.70
CA LYS A 78 13.45 7.28 -3.88
C LYS A 78 12.30 6.85 -2.99
N PHE A 79 12.41 5.71 -2.31
CA PHE A 79 11.35 5.23 -1.43
C PHE A 79 11.52 5.84 -0.05
N TYR A 80 10.49 6.59 0.37
CA TYR A 80 10.38 7.07 1.73
C TYR A 80 10.05 5.93 2.69
N ALA A 81 9.09 5.08 2.31
CA ALA A 81 8.68 3.94 3.10
C ALA A 81 8.18 2.80 2.20
N ILE A 82 8.36 1.58 2.69
CA ILE A 82 7.75 0.37 2.14
C ILE A 82 6.75 -0.15 3.17
N VAL A 83 5.47 -0.13 2.80
CA VAL A 83 4.34 -0.48 3.66
C VAL A 83 3.88 -1.87 3.29
N GLN A 84 4.22 -2.87 4.09
CA GLN A 84 3.82 -4.25 3.84
C GLN A 84 2.48 -4.58 4.49
N LEU A 85 1.44 -4.77 3.67
CA LEU A 85 0.14 -5.18 4.17
C LEU A 85 0.21 -6.60 4.76
N PRO A 86 -0.51 -6.87 5.86
CA PRO A 86 -0.57 -8.21 6.44
C PRO A 86 -1.12 -9.22 5.44
N GLN A 87 -0.57 -10.44 5.45
CA GLN A 87 -1.20 -11.53 4.72
C GLN A 87 -2.56 -11.86 5.33
N VAL A 88 -3.53 -12.11 4.46
CA VAL A 88 -4.89 -12.44 4.85
C VAL A 88 -5.21 -13.87 4.44
N ASN A 89 -5.86 -14.62 5.35
CA ASN A 89 -6.46 -15.89 4.98
C ASN A 89 -7.65 -15.61 4.05
N LYS A 90 -7.52 -16.03 2.78
CA LYS A 90 -8.50 -15.73 1.72
C LYS A 90 -9.89 -16.28 2.01
N ASP A 91 -9.98 -17.45 2.65
CA ASP A 91 -11.26 -18.11 2.93
C ASP A 91 -12.04 -17.47 4.08
N THR A 92 -11.38 -16.66 4.91
CA THR A 92 -11.98 -16.02 6.08
C THR A 92 -11.90 -14.49 5.99
N LEU A 93 -10.82 -13.89 6.49
CA LEU A 93 -10.65 -12.44 6.47
C LEU A 93 -10.69 -11.85 5.06
N GLY A 94 -10.23 -12.58 4.04
CA GLY A 94 -10.36 -12.16 2.64
C GLY A 94 -11.82 -11.90 2.25
N ARG A 95 -12.73 -12.82 2.55
CA ARG A 95 -14.17 -12.66 2.30
C ARG A 95 -14.79 -11.52 3.10
N ASP A 96 -14.37 -11.36 4.37
CA ASP A 96 -14.85 -10.26 5.21
C ASP A 96 -14.48 -8.89 4.61
N LEU A 97 -13.25 -8.77 4.07
CA LEU A 97 -12.77 -7.55 3.40
C LEU A 97 -13.50 -7.32 2.08
N GLU A 98 -13.71 -8.36 1.26
CA GLU A 98 -14.50 -8.26 0.02
C GLU A 98 -15.92 -7.75 0.30
N GLU A 99 -16.58 -8.27 1.34
CA GLU A 99 -17.91 -7.81 1.74
C GLU A 99 -17.90 -6.35 2.24
N LEU A 100 -16.91 -5.98 3.06
CA LEU A 100 -16.72 -4.61 3.54
C LEU A 100 -16.54 -3.63 2.37
N PHE A 101 -15.67 -3.97 1.40
CA PHE A 101 -15.40 -3.14 0.23
C PHE A 101 -16.60 -3.08 -0.72
N ALA A 102 -17.33 -4.18 -0.91
CA ALA A 102 -18.56 -4.20 -1.69
C ALA A 102 -19.62 -3.26 -1.11
N LYS A 103 -19.68 -3.13 0.23
CA LYS A 103 -20.56 -2.19 0.94
C LYS A 103 -20.03 -0.76 1.00
N ARG A 104 -18.81 -0.49 0.52
CA ARG A 104 -18.12 0.82 0.58
C ARG A 104 -18.08 1.40 2.00
N GLN A 105 -17.93 0.54 3.00
CA GLN A 105 -17.88 0.94 4.41
C GLN A 105 -16.44 1.13 4.87
N GLY A 106 -16.21 2.09 5.78
CA GLY A 106 -14.96 2.17 6.53
C GLY A 106 -14.85 1.05 7.56
N PHE A 107 -13.62 0.74 8.00
CA PHE A 107 -13.36 -0.28 9.01
C PHE A 107 -14.13 -0.01 10.31
N GLU A 108 -14.12 1.22 10.82
CA GLU A 108 -14.85 1.59 12.03
C GLU A 108 -16.35 1.31 11.92
N THR A 109 -16.97 1.74 10.81
CA THR A 109 -18.40 1.52 10.54
C THR A 109 -18.73 0.04 10.42
N ALA A 110 -17.91 -0.72 9.70
CA ALA A 110 -18.11 -2.16 9.52
C ALA A 110 -17.97 -2.91 10.86
N ILE A 111 -16.96 -2.58 11.67
CA ILE A 111 -16.72 -3.18 12.99
C ILE A 111 -17.86 -2.85 13.97
N ALA A 112 -18.39 -1.62 13.93
CA ALA A 112 -19.45 -1.18 14.83
C ALA A 112 -20.82 -1.81 14.49
N SER A 113 -21.10 -1.99 13.20
CA SER A 113 -22.40 -2.52 12.72
C SER A 113 -22.42 -4.04 12.53
N CYS A 114 -21.27 -4.73 12.61
CA CYS A 114 -21.19 -6.17 12.39
C CYS A 114 -21.85 -6.98 13.52
N GLN A 115 -22.86 -7.78 13.16
CA GLN A 115 -23.58 -8.66 14.08
C GLN A 115 -22.80 -9.95 14.40
N TYR A 116 -21.88 -10.36 13.52
CA TYR A 116 -21.11 -11.59 13.66
C TYR A 116 -19.81 -11.33 14.45
N ILE A 117 -19.76 -11.81 15.70
CA ILE A 117 -18.62 -11.59 16.61
C ILE A 117 -17.28 -12.01 15.99
N ALA A 118 -17.24 -13.12 15.26
CA ALA A 118 -16.02 -13.62 14.63
C ALA A 118 -15.51 -12.69 13.51
N VAL A 119 -16.41 -12.18 12.66
CA VAL A 119 -16.09 -11.23 11.59
C VAL A 119 -15.60 -9.92 12.20
N ARG A 120 -16.33 -9.40 13.20
CA ARG A 120 -15.97 -8.20 13.94
C ARG A 120 -14.56 -8.29 14.55
N SER A 121 -14.24 -9.42 15.19
CA SER A 121 -12.93 -9.68 15.77
C SER A 121 -11.81 -9.71 14.72
N ARG A 122 -12.04 -10.36 13.57
CA ARG A 122 -11.06 -10.40 12.47
C ARG A 122 -10.82 -9.02 11.86
N LEU A 123 -11.87 -8.27 11.54
CA LEU A 123 -11.76 -6.91 11.01
C LEU A 123 -11.04 -5.97 11.97
N LYS A 124 -11.38 -6.04 13.27
CA LYS A 124 -10.74 -5.22 14.31
C LYS A 124 -9.24 -5.47 14.40
N ARG A 125 -8.83 -6.74 14.51
CA ARG A 125 -7.39 -7.09 14.59
C ARG A 125 -6.62 -6.66 13.35
N TYR A 126 -7.22 -6.84 12.16
CA TYR A 126 -6.59 -6.40 10.91
C TYR A 126 -6.44 -4.88 10.85
N TRP A 127 -7.46 -4.12 11.26
CA TRP A 127 -7.42 -2.67 11.32
C TRP A 127 -6.36 -2.15 12.29
N GLU A 128 -6.30 -2.70 13.51
CA GLU A 128 -5.28 -2.35 14.51
C GLU A 128 -3.87 -2.64 14.00
N GLN A 129 -3.67 -3.77 13.33
CA GLN A 129 -2.39 -4.10 12.71
C GLN A 129 -2.02 -3.14 11.58
N LEU A 130 -2.99 -2.78 10.73
CA LEU A 130 -2.78 -1.86 9.61
C LEU A 130 -2.41 -0.45 10.11
N ILE A 131 -3.09 0.06 11.15
CA ILE A 131 -2.73 1.32 11.80
C ILE A 131 -1.28 1.26 12.30
N GLY A 132 -0.91 0.20 13.04
CA GLY A 132 0.45 0.08 13.57
C GLY A 132 1.53 0.07 12.48
N ILE A 133 1.25 -0.54 11.33
CA ILE A 133 2.17 -0.53 10.18
C ILE A 133 2.30 0.89 9.59
N VAL A 134 1.19 1.60 9.46
CA VAL A 134 1.15 2.97 8.91
C VAL A 134 1.88 3.96 9.83
N GLU A 135 1.68 3.83 11.15
CA GLU A 135 2.38 4.63 12.16
C GLU A 135 3.90 4.38 12.11
N GLN A 136 4.32 3.12 12.02
CA GLN A 136 5.74 2.76 11.89
C GLN A 136 6.38 3.29 10.60
N ALA A 137 5.60 3.40 9.52
CA ALA A 137 6.07 3.95 8.26
C ALA A 137 6.20 5.48 8.28
N GLY A 138 5.67 6.18 9.30
CA GLY A 138 5.77 7.63 9.42
C GLY A 138 4.95 8.42 8.38
N ILE A 139 4.01 7.76 7.71
CA ILE A 139 3.21 8.35 6.62
C ILE A 139 1.85 8.92 7.10
N ALA A 140 1.54 8.78 8.38
CA ALA A 140 0.41 9.43 9.02
C ALA A 140 0.94 10.40 10.08
N GLY A 141 0.60 11.68 9.93
CA GLY A 141 0.91 12.77 10.85
C GLY A 141 -0.36 13.50 11.27
#